data_AF-A0AAD1F7Z1-F1
#
_entry.id   AF-A0AAD1F7Z1-F1
#
_cell.length_a   1.000
_cell.length_b   1.000
_cell.length_c   1.000
_cell.angle_alpha   90.00
_cell.angle_beta   90.00
_cell.angle_gamma   90.00
#
_symmetry.space_group_name_H-M   'P 1'
#
loop_
_entity.id
_entity.type
_entity.pdbx_description
1 polymer ?
#
loop_
_entity_poly.entity_id
_entity_poly.type
_entity_poly.pdbx_seq_one_letter_code
_entity_poly.pdbx_strand_id
1 'polypeptide(L)'
;MLSFSVILLFILLCKYVTPIPVSVTGNVVKEINDAEAILNDQRQMAEQMNVLKKDIDSLNFEIQQSQRINEIKHRMTQLQDNYRKHAYNPKYLYCMQSFKTIQGYFEIKEKLYWTTKNKEDRERRVELYKTQIK
;
A
#
# COMPACT_ATOMS: atom_id res chain seq x y z
N MET A 1 5.00 -37.53 54.28
CA MET A 1 5.71 -38.30 53.24
C MET A 1 4.83 -38.58 52.02
N LEU A 2 3.57 -39.01 52.18
CA LEU A 2 2.65 -39.26 51.06
C LEU A 2 2.33 -38.00 50.22
N SER A 3 2.12 -36.85 50.87
CA SER A 3 1.79 -35.57 50.21
C SER A 3 2.90 -35.08 49.27
N PHE A 4 4.16 -35.20 49.69
CA PHE A 4 5.32 -34.84 48.85
C PHE A 4 5.44 -35.75 47.63
N SER A 5 5.19 -37.05 47.79
CA SER A 5 5.20 -38.00 46.68
C SER A 5 4.13 -37.68 45.64
N VAL A 6 2.92 -37.30 46.06
CA VAL A 6 1.82 -36.96 45.14
C VAL A 6 2.12 -35.66 44.37
N ILE A 7 2.67 -34.65 45.04
CA ILE A 7 3.05 -33.38 44.40
C ILE A 7 4.18 -33.62 43.37
N LEU A 8 5.18 -34.43 43.72
CA LEU A 8 6.28 -34.76 42.81
C LEU A 8 5.78 -35.51 41.55
N LEU A 9 4.85 -36.45 41.75
CA LEU A 9 4.26 -37.24 40.67
C LEU A 9 3.37 -36.37 39.77
N PHE A 10 2.64 -35.41 40.35
CA PHE A 10 1.87 -34.42 39.62
C PHE A 10 2.74 -33.50 38.78
N ILE A 11 3.86 -32.99 39.33
CA ILE A 11 4.82 -32.16 38.59
C ILE A 11 5.45 -32.95 37.44
N LEU A 12 5.81 -34.21 37.65
CA LEU A 12 6.33 -35.09 36.61
C LEU A 12 5.29 -35.37 35.52
N LEU A 13 4.04 -35.62 35.89
CA LEU A 13 2.94 -35.79 34.93
C LEU A 13 2.72 -34.53 34.09
N CYS A 14 2.68 -33.34 34.70
CA CYS A 14 2.58 -32.08 33.93
C CYS A 14 3.78 -31.86 33.01
N LYS A 15 4.99 -32.27 33.40
CA LYS A 15 6.19 -32.12 32.56
C LYS A 15 6.22 -33.10 31.37
N TYR A 16 5.68 -34.32 31.54
CA TYR A 16 5.82 -35.41 30.56
C TYR A 16 4.53 -35.75 29.78
N VAL A 17 3.35 -35.43 30.30
CA VAL A 17 2.04 -35.68 29.64
C VAL A 17 1.61 -34.47 28.81
N THR A 18 2.06 -33.26 29.15
CA THR A 18 1.86 -32.07 28.32
C THR A 18 3.20 -31.47 27.86
N PRO A 19 4.02 -32.21 27.10
CA PRO A 19 5.03 -31.52 26.30
C PRO A 19 4.23 -30.67 25.31
N ILE A 20 4.24 -29.34 25.48
CA ILE A 20 3.80 -28.44 24.40
C ILE A 20 4.61 -28.89 23.19
N PRO A 21 3.97 -29.39 22.12
CA PRO A 21 4.72 -29.99 21.03
C PRO A 21 5.57 -28.87 20.46
N VAL A 22 6.90 -29.06 20.45
CA VAL A 22 7.85 -28.11 19.89
C VAL A 22 7.46 -27.73 18.44
N SER A 23 6.77 -28.65 17.74
CA SER A 23 6.16 -28.43 16.43
C SER A 23 5.02 -27.39 16.43
N VAL A 24 4.14 -27.38 17.44
CA VAL A 24 3.06 -26.39 17.56
C VAL A 24 3.64 -25.01 17.87
N THR A 25 4.62 -24.93 18.79
CA THR A 25 5.32 -23.68 19.07
C THR A 25 6.10 -23.18 17.85
N GLY A 26 6.78 -24.06 17.11
CA GLY A 26 7.50 -23.69 15.88
C GLY A 26 6.58 -23.16 14.78
N ASN A 27 5.40 -23.76 14.61
CA ASN A 27 4.40 -23.29 13.64
C ASN A 27 3.84 -21.92 14.03
N VAL A 28 3.51 -21.71 15.30
CA VAL A 28 3.00 -20.41 15.79
C VAL A 28 4.06 -19.32 15.64
N VAL A 29 5.33 -19.60 15.97
CA VAL A 29 6.42 -18.64 15.77
C VAL A 29 6.59 -18.28 14.29
N LYS A 30 6.47 -19.27 13.39
CA LYS A 30 6.52 -19.00 11.95
C LYS A 30 5.35 -18.13 11.49
N GLU A 31 4.14 -18.39 11.97
CA GLU A 31 2.95 -17.58 11.64
C GLU A 31 3.09 -16.14 12.14
N ILE A 32 3.66 -15.94 13.34
CA ILE A 32 3.96 -14.61 13.88
C ILE A 32 4.97 -13.88 12.99
N ASN A 33 6.07 -14.55 12.62
CA ASN A 33 7.09 -13.95 11.76
C ASN A 33 6.53 -13.58 10.38
N ASP A 34 5.70 -14.45 9.78
CA ASP A 34 5.03 -14.18 8.51
C ASP A 34 4.07 -12.99 8.62
N ALA A 35 3.32 -12.90 9.72
CA ALA A 35 2.42 -11.78 9.97
C ALA A 35 3.17 -10.45 10.18
N GLU A 36 4.29 -10.48 10.92
CA GLU A 36 5.12 -9.31 11.17
C GLU A 36 5.77 -8.79 9.87
N ALA A 37 6.21 -9.69 8.99
CA ALA A 37 6.71 -9.34 7.67
C ALA A 37 5.66 -8.62 6.82
N ILE A 38 4.43 -9.15 6.76
CA ILE A 38 3.31 -8.52 6.03
C ILE A 38 2.95 -7.17 6.65
N LEU A 39 2.90 -7.08 7.98
CA LEU A 39 2.57 -5.84 8.68
C LEU A 39 3.62 -4.75 8.43
N ASN A 40 4.90 -5.10 8.39
CA ASN A 40 5.96 -4.17 8.02
C ASN A 40 5.80 -3.71 6.55
N ASP A 41 5.49 -4.62 5.64
CA ASP A 41 5.25 -4.27 4.24
C ASP A 41 4.04 -3.33 4.07
N GLN A 42 2.95 -3.58 4.78
CA GLN A 42 1.77 -2.72 4.79
C GLN A 42 2.08 -1.30 5.31
N ARG A 43 2.93 -1.18 6.33
CA ARG A 43 3.40 0.13 6.83
C ARG A 43 4.22 0.87 5.77
N GLN A 44 5.14 0.18 5.11
CA GLN A 44 5.94 0.77 4.03
C GLN A 44 5.06 1.20 2.85
N MET A 45 4.09 0.37 2.47
CA MET A 45 3.12 0.66 1.42
C MET A 45 2.31 1.91 1.74
N ALA A 46 1.82 2.06 2.98
CA ALA A 46 1.07 3.23 3.41
C ALA A 46 1.90 4.52 3.28
N GLU A 47 3.18 4.48 3.65
CA GLU A 47 4.07 5.63 3.49
C GLU A 47 4.36 5.95 2.02
N GLN A 48 4.61 4.92 1.20
CA GLN A 48 4.80 5.10 -0.24
C GLN A 48 3.58 5.73 -0.91
N MET A 49 2.37 5.34 -0.50
CA MET A 49 1.13 5.96 -0.97
C MET A 49 1.04 7.44 -0.59
N ASN A 50 1.42 7.79 0.65
CA ASN A 50 1.42 9.20 1.09
C ASN A 50 2.39 10.04 0.27
N VAL A 51 3.59 9.53 0.01
CA VAL A 51 4.59 10.19 -0.82
C VAL A 51 4.09 10.36 -2.26
N LEU A 52 3.59 9.27 -2.88
CA LEU A 52 3.02 9.33 -4.23
C LEU A 52 1.87 10.34 -4.33
N LYS A 53 0.98 10.38 -3.33
CA LYS A 53 -0.10 11.36 -3.30
C LYS A 53 0.44 12.80 -3.32
N LYS A 54 1.42 13.11 -2.47
CA LYS A 54 2.07 14.44 -2.42
C LYS A 54 2.73 14.78 -3.74
N ASP A 55 3.40 13.81 -4.36
CA ASP A 55 4.05 14.00 -5.66
C ASP A 55 3.03 14.31 -6.75
N ILE A 56 1.92 13.58 -6.79
CA ILE A 56 0.79 13.83 -7.71
C ILE A 56 0.18 15.20 -7.46
N ASP A 57 0.01 15.60 -6.20
CA ASP A 57 -0.52 16.92 -5.85
C ASP A 57 0.39 18.07 -6.30
N SER A 58 1.71 17.84 -6.37
CA SER A 58 2.71 18.79 -6.85
C SER A 58 2.87 18.83 -8.38
N LEU A 59 2.11 18.01 -9.12
CA LEU A 59 2.21 17.98 -10.57
C LEU A 59 1.60 19.23 -11.21
N ASN A 60 2.36 19.83 -12.12
CA ASN A 60 1.86 20.78 -13.10
C ASN A 60 1.89 20.08 -14.46
N PHE A 61 0.72 19.61 -14.92
CA PHE A 61 0.58 18.80 -16.12
C PHE A 61 0.86 19.57 -17.43
N GLU A 62 0.92 20.90 -17.43
CA GLU A 62 1.29 21.71 -18.60
C GLU A 62 2.79 21.87 -18.76
N ILE A 63 3.52 22.06 -17.65
CA ILE A 63 4.95 22.42 -17.68
C ILE A 63 5.84 21.19 -17.48
N GLN A 64 5.40 20.19 -16.70
CA GLN A 64 6.25 19.06 -16.38
C GLN A 64 6.46 18.16 -17.59
N GLN A 65 7.74 17.97 -17.91
CA GLN A 65 8.21 17.09 -18.97
C GLN A 65 7.63 15.68 -18.77
N SER A 66 7.22 15.04 -19.86
CA SER A 66 6.70 13.67 -19.92
C SER A 66 7.49 12.68 -19.04
N GLN A 67 8.79 12.93 -18.85
CA GLN A 67 9.66 12.21 -17.92
C GLN A 67 9.13 12.15 -16.48
N ARG A 68 8.77 13.27 -15.84
CA ARG A 68 8.30 13.26 -14.43
C ARG A 68 6.96 12.54 -14.28
N ILE A 69 6.08 12.68 -15.27
CA ILE A 69 4.82 11.93 -15.32
C ILE A 69 5.10 10.43 -15.45
N ASN A 70 6.04 10.05 -16.32
CA ASN A 70 6.43 8.66 -16.52
C ASN A 70 7.08 8.06 -15.27
N GLU A 71 7.90 8.83 -14.54
CA GLU A 71 8.49 8.41 -13.27
C GLU A 71 7.42 8.12 -12.21
N ILE A 72 6.41 8.99 -12.08
CA ILE A 72 5.30 8.76 -11.15
C ILE A 72 4.47 7.54 -11.60
N LYS A 73 4.16 7.41 -12.89
CA LYS A 73 3.46 6.22 -13.42
C LYS A 73 4.23 4.94 -13.15
N HIS A 74 5.56 4.96 -13.33
CA HIS A 74 6.43 3.84 -13.00
C HIS A 74 6.36 3.48 -11.51
N ARG A 75 6.53 4.47 -10.61
CA ARG A 75 6.43 4.26 -9.16
C ARG A 75 5.06 3.77 -8.72
N MET A 76 3.97 4.21 -9.35
CA MET A 76 2.63 3.64 -9.10
C MET A 76 2.61 2.15 -9.44
N THR A 77 3.16 1.73 -10.59
CA THR A 77 3.17 0.31 -10.98
C THR A 77 3.94 -0.58 -10.02
N GLN A 78 5.01 -0.05 -9.38
CA GLN A 78 5.81 -0.77 -8.39
C GLN A 78 5.02 -1.16 -7.13
N LEU A 79 3.91 -0.49 -6.82
CA LEU A 79 3.04 -0.86 -5.70
C LEU A 79 2.45 -2.28 -5.86
N GLN A 80 2.45 -2.84 -7.06
CA GLN A 80 1.99 -4.21 -7.32
C GLN A 80 3.08 -5.27 -7.16
N ASP A 81 4.35 -4.87 -6.99
CA ASP A 81 5.49 -5.78 -7.12
C ASP A 81 5.48 -6.88 -6.06
N ASN A 82 5.13 -6.57 -4.81
CA ASN A 82 5.08 -7.59 -3.76
C ASN A 82 3.95 -8.59 -3.98
N TYR A 83 2.79 -8.16 -4.51
CA TYR A 83 1.74 -9.09 -4.92
C TYR A 83 2.23 -10.07 -6.00
N ARG A 84 3.00 -9.58 -6.98
CA ARG A 84 3.60 -10.42 -8.04
C ARG A 84 4.68 -11.35 -7.50
N LYS A 85 5.59 -10.84 -6.66
CA LYS A 85 6.68 -11.62 -6.02
C LYS A 85 6.15 -12.76 -5.16
N HIS A 86 5.00 -12.58 -4.53
CA HIS A 86 4.33 -13.60 -3.74
C HIS A 86 3.28 -14.39 -4.52
N ALA A 87 3.46 -14.55 -5.83
CA ALA A 87 2.64 -15.37 -6.71
C ALA A 87 1.13 -15.09 -6.57
N TYR A 88 0.76 -13.81 -6.42
CA TYR A 88 -0.62 -13.36 -6.29
C TYR A 88 -1.33 -13.91 -5.04
N ASN A 89 -0.58 -14.18 -3.97
CA ASN A 89 -1.16 -14.63 -2.70
C ASN A 89 -2.14 -13.57 -2.15
N PRO A 90 -3.39 -13.93 -1.79
CA PRO A 90 -4.39 -13.01 -1.27
C PRO A 90 -3.94 -12.18 -0.06
N LYS A 91 -2.99 -12.66 0.74
CA LYS A 91 -2.39 -11.89 1.85
C LYS A 91 -1.79 -10.55 1.38
N TYR A 92 -1.34 -10.47 0.13
CA TYR A 92 -0.75 -9.29 -0.50
C TYR A 92 -1.73 -8.49 -1.37
N LEU A 93 -3.04 -8.78 -1.32
CA LEU A 93 -4.05 -8.11 -2.15
C LEU A 93 -4.08 -6.58 -1.96
N TYR A 94 -3.68 -6.09 -0.78
CA TYR A 94 -3.56 -4.66 -0.49
C TYR A 94 -2.64 -3.93 -1.48
N CYS A 95 -1.58 -4.58 -1.99
CA CYS A 95 -0.67 -4.01 -2.99
C CYS A 95 -1.43 -3.60 -4.27
N MET A 96 -2.30 -4.50 -4.76
CA MET A 96 -3.13 -4.25 -5.94
C MET A 96 -4.17 -3.15 -5.67
N GLN A 97 -4.75 -3.15 -4.46
CA GLN A 97 -5.69 -2.12 -4.06
C GLN A 97 -5.02 -0.74 -4.00
N SER A 98 -3.85 -0.65 -3.37
CA SER A 98 -3.04 0.57 -3.30
C SER A 98 -2.72 1.12 -4.68
N PHE A 99 -2.29 0.26 -5.61
CA PHE A 99 -2.06 0.63 -7.00
C PHE A 99 -3.31 1.23 -7.66
N LYS A 100 -4.45 0.53 -7.61
CA LYS A 100 -5.70 1.00 -8.24
C LYS A 100 -6.16 2.33 -7.64
N THR A 101 -6.06 2.47 -6.32
CA THR A 101 -6.44 3.69 -5.61
C THR A 101 -5.58 4.88 -6.07
N ILE A 102 -4.26 4.74 -6.08
CA ILE A 102 -3.38 5.87 -6.46
C ILE A 102 -3.48 6.18 -7.96
N GLN A 103 -3.65 5.16 -8.80
CA GLN A 103 -3.86 5.34 -10.24
C GLN A 103 -5.14 6.14 -10.51
N GLY A 104 -6.26 5.75 -9.89
CA GLY A 104 -7.52 6.48 -10.03
C GLY A 104 -7.40 7.92 -9.55
N TYR A 105 -6.66 8.15 -8.46
CA TYR A 105 -6.39 9.50 -7.96
C TYR A 105 -5.59 10.35 -8.97
N PHE A 106 -4.51 9.79 -9.54
CA PHE A 106 -3.73 10.44 -10.59
C PHE A 106 -4.61 10.84 -11.79
N GLU A 107 -5.41 9.91 -12.31
CA GLU A 107 -6.27 10.13 -13.48
C GLU A 107 -7.30 11.24 -13.23
N ILE A 108 -7.87 11.31 -12.03
CA ILE A 108 -8.78 12.40 -11.63
C ILE A 108 -8.07 13.75 -11.64
N LYS A 109 -6.87 13.82 -11.05
CA LYS A 109 -6.07 15.06 -10.99
C LYS A 109 -5.68 15.56 -12.38
N GLU A 110 -5.25 14.64 -13.25
CA GLU A 110 -4.91 14.94 -14.65
C GLU A 110 -6.13 15.47 -15.41
N LYS A 111 -7.27 14.77 -15.34
CA LYS A 111 -8.50 15.20 -16.01
C LYS A 111 -9.02 16.54 -15.51
N LEU A 112 -8.98 16.76 -14.19
CA LEU A 112 -9.40 18.02 -13.58
C LEU A 112 -8.56 19.18 -14.11
N TYR A 113 -7.23 19.01 -14.12
CA TYR A 113 -6.31 20.02 -14.62
C TYR A 113 -6.63 20.43 -16.07
N TRP A 114 -6.71 19.47 -16.98
CA TRP A 114 -6.98 19.76 -18.40
C TRP A 114 -8.37 20.34 -18.65
N THR A 115 -9.36 19.92 -17.87
CA THR A 115 -10.72 20.48 -17.95
C THR A 115 -10.73 21.95 -17.54
N THR A 116 -10.05 22.30 -16.44
CA THR A 116 -9.92 23.69 -15.97
C THR A 116 -9.19 24.55 -17.01
N LYS A 117 -8.05 24.08 -17.51
CA LYS A 117 -7.27 24.82 -18.52
C LYS A 117 -8.08 25.07 -19.80
N ASN A 118 -8.75 24.05 -20.32
CA ASN A 118 -9.61 24.18 -21.51
C ASN A 118 -10.74 25.20 -21.30
N LYS A 119 -11.28 25.30 -20.08
CA LYS A 119 -12.29 26.30 -19.74
C LYS A 119 -11.68 27.71 -19.78
N GLU A 120 -10.55 27.92 -19.11
CA GLU A 120 -9.85 29.21 -19.09
C GLU A 120 -9.44 29.68 -20.49
N ASP A 121 -8.97 28.78 -21.34
CA ASP A 121 -8.62 29.09 -22.73
C ASP A 121 -9.86 29.49 -23.56
N ARG A 122 -11.02 28.86 -23.32
CA ARG A 122 -12.28 29.24 -23.98
C ARG A 122 -12.76 30.61 -23.52
N GLU A 123 -12.67 30.92 -22.23
CA GLU A 123 -13.04 32.22 -21.67
C GLU A 123 -12.17 33.34 -22.27
N ARG A 124 -10.85 33.15 -22.31
CA ARG A 124 -9.92 34.10 -22.96
C ARG A 124 -10.26 34.36 -24.43
N ARG A 125 -10.62 33.33 -25.20
CA ARG A 125 -11.04 33.50 -26.60
C ARG A 125 -12.33 34.32 -26.73
N VAL A 126 -13.30 34.11 -25.84
CA VAL A 126 -14.55 34.88 -25.85
C VAL A 126 -14.28 36.36 -25.59
N GLU A 127 -13.39 36.68 -24.65
CA GLU A 127 -12.98 38.06 -24.38
C GLU A 127 -12.30 38.71 -25.59
N LEU A 128 -11.38 37.99 -26.24
CA LEU A 128 -10.73 38.46 -27.47
C LEU A 128 -11.75 38.80 -28.56
N TYR A 129 -12.73 37.93 -28.82
CA TYR A 129 -13.76 38.20 -29.83
C TYR A 129 -14.64 39.41 -29.47
N LYS A 130 -14.96 39.61 -28.19
CA LYS A 130 -15.69 40.81 -27.75
C LYS A 130 -14.91 42.09 -28.03
N THR A 131 -13.59 42.07 -27.86
CA THR A 131 -12.74 43.24 -28.14
C THR A 131 -12.59 43.55 -29.62
N GLN A 132 -12.74 42.57 -30.51
CA GLN A 132 -12.63 42.74 -31.97
C GLN A 132 -13.93 43.21 -32.63
N ILE A 133 -15.06 43.17 -31.92
CA ILE A 133 -16.38 43.61 -32.41
C ILE A 133 -16.65 45.09 -32.06
N LYS A 134 -15.80 45.72 -31.24
CA LYS A 134 -15.82 47.17 -30.98
C LYS A 134 -14.91 47.92 -31.94
#